data_AF-W1XS82-F1
#
_entry.id   AF-W1XS82-F1
#
_cell.length_a   1.000
_cell.length_b   1.000
_cell.length_c   1.000
_cell.angle_alpha   90.00
_cell.angle_beta   90.00
_cell.angle_gamma   90.00
#
_symmetry.space_group_name_H-M   'P 1'
#
loop_
_entity.id
_entity.type
_entity.pdbx_description
1 polymer ?
#
loop_
_entity_poly.entity_id
_entity_poly.type
_entity_poly.pdbx_seq_one_letter_code
_entity_poly.pdbx_strand_id
1 'polypeptide(L)'
;IYQKRLELRKDAKPFILHDGPPYANGKLHIGHALNKTLKDIIMKYKTMTGHYTRYIPGWDTHGLPIEHAVIKNTGLNRHEMAPLDLRNKC
;
A
#
# COMPACT_ATOMS: atom_id res chain seq x y z
N ILE A 1 3.24 -5.28 -19.03
CA ILE A 1 3.47 -3.85 -19.39
C ILE A 1 4.43 -3.15 -18.42
N TYR A 2 4.22 -3.21 -17.09
CA TYR A 2 5.13 -2.59 -16.11
C TYR A 2 6.60 -3.01 -16.28
N GLN A 3 6.92 -4.31 -16.24
CA GLN A 3 8.29 -4.79 -16.38
C GLN A 3 8.92 -4.38 -17.71
N LYS A 4 8.17 -4.44 -18.81
CA LYS A 4 8.64 -3.97 -20.14
C LYS A 4 9.09 -2.49 -20.10
N ARG A 5 8.37 -1.61 -19.39
CA ARG A 5 8.75 -0.19 -19.25
C ARG A 5 10.02 -0.01 -18.41
N LEU A 6 10.22 -0.84 -17.39
CA LEU A 6 11.44 -0.83 -16.58
C LEU A 6 12.65 -1.28 -17.41
N GLU A 7 12.52 -2.38 -18.15
CA GLU A 7 13.60 -2.88 -19.01
C GLU A 7 14.01 -1.85 -20.08
N LEU A 8 13.05 -1.19 -20.72
CA LEU A 8 13.31 -0.12 -21.69
C LEU A 8 14.08 1.08 -21.12
N ARG A 9 14.10 1.23 -19.79
CA ARG A 9 14.71 2.37 -19.09
C ARG A 9 15.75 1.93 -18.05
N LYS A 10 16.24 0.68 -18.09
CA LYS A 10 17.09 0.11 -17.02
C LYS A 10 18.35 0.92 -16.71
N ASP A 11 18.95 1.56 -17.72
CA ASP A 11 20.18 2.34 -17.60
C ASP A 11 19.92 3.85 -17.44
N ALA A 12 18.64 4.27 -17.36
CA ALA A 12 18.26 5.66 -17.25
C ALA A 12 18.34 6.18 -15.80
N LYS A 13 18.41 7.52 -15.64
CA LYS A 13 18.42 8.14 -14.31
C LYS A 13 17.19 7.71 -13.50
N PRO A 14 17.35 7.21 -12.27
CA PRO A 14 16.23 6.79 -11.46
C PRO A 14 15.40 7.99 -11.00
N PHE A 15 14.08 7.80 -10.99
CA PHE A 15 13.13 8.66 -10.29
C PHE A 15 12.35 7.80 -9.31
N ILE A 16 12.47 8.12 -8.02
CA ILE A 16 11.89 7.33 -6.93
C ILE A 16 10.75 8.12 -6.31
N LEU A 17 9.56 7.53 -6.35
CA LEU A 17 8.39 7.99 -5.60
C LEU A 17 8.09 6.95 -4.54
N HIS A 18 8.33 7.31 -3.27
CA HIS A 18 8.01 6.45 -2.14
C HIS A 18 6.49 6.39 -1.93
N ASP A 19 5.93 5.18 -1.95
CA ASP A 19 4.52 4.99 -1.66
C ASP A 19 4.28 5.02 -0.16
N GLY A 20 3.48 5.99 0.31
CA GLY A 20 2.89 5.92 1.64
C GLY A 20 1.98 4.70 1.73
N PRO A 21 2.26 3.72 2.62
CA PRO A 21 1.49 2.50 2.72
C PRO A 21 0.06 2.80 3.22
N PRO A 22 -1.00 2.48 2.48
CA PRO A 22 -2.35 2.52 3.03
C PRO A 22 -2.49 1.48 4.15
N TYR A 23 -3.32 1.80 5.15
CA TYR A 23 -3.72 0.82 6.16
C TYR A 23 -4.44 -0.37 5.51
N ALA A 24 -4.08 -1.57 5.95
CA ALA A 24 -4.66 -2.82 5.48
C ALA A 24 -6.01 -3.14 6.16
N ASN A 25 -6.82 -2.12 6.48
CA ASN A 25 -8.16 -2.31 7.01
C ASN A 25 -9.26 -1.75 6.11
N GLY A 26 -10.28 -2.57 5.88
CA GLY A 26 -11.51 -2.13 5.21
C GLY A 26 -11.39 -1.96 3.70
N LYS A 27 -12.39 -1.26 3.12
CA LYS A 27 -12.53 -1.08 1.67
C LYS A 27 -11.86 0.23 1.24
N LEU A 28 -11.33 0.23 0.02
CA LEU A 28 -10.85 1.45 -0.62
C LEU A 28 -12.01 2.44 -0.81
N HIS A 29 -11.70 3.72 -0.60
CA HIS A 29 -12.62 4.84 -0.84
C HIS A 29 -11.98 5.84 -1.80
N ILE A 30 -12.73 6.89 -2.18
CA ILE A 30 -12.30 7.86 -3.20
C ILE A 30 -10.94 8.52 -2.92
N GLY A 31 -10.57 8.69 -1.65
CA GLY A 31 -9.26 9.20 -1.26
C GLY A 31 -8.11 8.30 -1.69
N HIS A 32 -8.30 6.97 -1.62
CA HIS A 32 -7.32 6.00 -2.13
C HIS A 32 -7.19 6.12 -3.65
N ALA A 33 -8.31 6.22 -4.36
CA ALA A 33 -8.34 6.36 -5.81
C ALA A 33 -7.62 7.65 -6.25
N LEU A 34 -7.92 8.78 -5.62
CA LEU A 34 -7.26 10.05 -5.88
C LEU A 34 -5.74 9.95 -5.67
N ASN A 35 -5.31 9.41 -4.52
CA ASN A 35 -3.90 9.29 -4.18
C ASN A 35 -3.14 8.41 -5.20
N LYS A 36 -3.68 7.23 -5.52
CA LYS A 36 -3.02 6.30 -6.45
C LYS A 36 -3.05 6.78 -7.89
N THR A 37 -4.11 7.49 -8.30
CA THR A 37 -4.19 8.10 -9.64
C THR A 37 -3.13 9.16 -9.83
N LEU A 38 -2.95 10.07 -8.86
CA LEU A 38 -1.92 11.11 -8.94
C LEU A 38 -0.50 10.51 -8.99
N LYS A 39 -0.22 9.50 -8.16
CA LYS A 39 1.06 8.77 -8.19
C LYS A 39 1.31 8.13 -9.55
N ASP A 40 0.30 7.48 -10.14
CA ASP A 40 0.42 6.84 -11.44
C ASP A 40 0.66 7.84 -12.58
N ILE A 41 0.00 9.01 -12.56
CA ILE A 41 0.24 10.10 -13.52
C ILE A 41 1.70 10.56 -13.46
N ILE A 42 2.22 10.82 -12.26
CA ILE A 42 3.61 11.26 -12.06
C ILE A 42 4.59 10.19 -12.55
N MET A 43 4.37 8.93 -12.18
CA MET A 43 5.26 7.83 -12.58
C MET A 43 5.28 7.65 -14.09
N LYS A 44 4.12 7.68 -14.76
CA LYS A 44 4.00 7.58 -16.22
C LYS A 44 4.70 8.75 -16.91
N TYR A 45 4.48 9.98 -16.45
CA TYR A 45 5.16 11.15 -16.98
C TYR A 45 6.70 11.03 -16.87
N LYS A 46 7.20 10.57 -15.72
CA LYS A 46 8.64 10.36 -15.51
C LYS A 46 9.21 9.24 -16.39
N THR A 47 8.47 8.15 -16.60
CA THR A 47 8.87 7.10 -17.57
C THR A 47 8.97 7.68 -18.99
N MET A 48 7.98 8.48 -19.41
CA MET A 48 7.91 9.06 -20.76
C MET A 48 9.00 10.10 -21.00
N THR A 49 9.38 10.84 -19.96
CA THR A 49 10.50 11.81 -19.98
C THR A 49 11.87 11.17 -19.74
N GLY A 50 11.96 9.84 -19.84
CA GLY A 50 13.24 9.13 -19.92
C GLY A 50 13.84 8.69 -18.58
N HIS A 51 13.08 8.61 -17.50
CA HIS A 51 13.58 8.14 -16.20
C HIS A 51 13.29 6.65 -15.97
N TYR A 52 14.12 6.00 -15.16
CA TYR A 52 13.84 4.69 -14.59
C TYR A 52 12.91 4.85 -13.37
N THR A 53 11.66 4.41 -13.47
CA THR A 53 10.60 4.70 -12.48
C THR A 53 10.04 3.43 -11.84
N ARG A 54 10.81 2.82 -10.92
CA ARG A 54 10.34 1.66 -10.15
C ARG A 54 9.38 2.12 -9.05
N TYR A 55 8.10 1.83 -9.22
CA TYR A 55 7.07 2.06 -8.20
C TYR A 55 6.88 0.81 -7.33
N ILE A 56 6.97 0.96 -6.01
CA ILE A 56 6.81 -0.13 -5.04
C ILE A 56 5.68 0.27 -4.09
N PRO A 57 4.51 -0.39 -4.15
CA PRO A 57 3.43 -0.12 -3.22
C PRO A 57 3.74 -0.71 -1.84
N GLY A 58 3.29 -0.04 -0.77
CA GLY A 58 3.38 -0.53 0.60
C GLY A 58 2.01 -0.89 1.20
N TRP A 59 2.02 -1.51 2.38
CA TRP A 59 0.83 -1.75 3.22
C TRP A 59 1.20 -1.58 4.69
N ASP A 60 0.33 -0.95 5.46
CA ASP A 60 0.46 -0.83 6.91
C ASP A 60 -0.46 -1.87 7.56
N THR A 61 0.15 -2.90 8.15
CA THR A 61 -0.53 -4.15 8.56
C THR A 61 -0.65 -4.32 10.07
N HIS A 62 -0.17 -3.36 10.85
CA HIS A 62 -0.15 -3.46 12.31
C HIS A 62 -0.90 -2.30 12.95
N GLY A 63 -1.01 -2.38 14.27
CA GLY A 63 -1.53 -1.30 15.11
C GLY A 63 -3.01 -1.43 15.42
N LEU A 64 -3.44 -0.50 16.27
CA LEU A 64 -4.78 -0.46 16.85
C LEU A 64 -5.93 -0.50 15.82
N PRO A 65 -5.82 0.10 14.62
CA PRO A 65 -6.87 0.00 13.60
C PRO A 65 -7.15 -1.41 13.08
N ILE A 66 -6.13 -2.30 13.07
CA ILE A 66 -6.30 -3.71 12.71
C ILE A 66 -6.94 -4.47 13.88
N GLU A 67 -6.42 -4.29 15.09
CA GLU A 67 -6.95 -4.94 16.30
C GLU A 67 -8.43 -4.60 16.53
N HIS A 68 -8.82 -3.33 16.35
CA HIS A 68 -10.22 -2.92 16.43
C HIS A 68 -11.11 -3.54 15.35
N ALA A 69 -10.60 -3.71 14.13
CA ALA A 69 -11.35 -4.34 13.06
C ALA A 69 -11.62 -5.82 13.38
N VAL A 70 -10.63 -6.54 13.92
CA VAL A 70 -10.77 -7.93 14.37
C VAL A 70 -11.77 -8.06 15.52
N ILE A 71 -11.65 -7.22 16.54
CA ILE A 71 -12.58 -7.17 17.68
C ILE A 71 -14.02 -6.92 17.18
N LYS A 72 -14.20 -5.94 16.30
CA LYS A 72 -15.52 -5.62 15.71
C LYS A 72 -16.10 -6.78 14.90
N ASN A 73 -15.26 -7.49 14.15
CA ASN A 73 -15.70 -8.61 13.31
C ASN A 73 -16.00 -9.88 14.13
N THR A 74 -15.29 -10.09 15.24
CA THR A 74 -15.46 -11.26 16.11
C THR A 74 -16.53 -11.05 17.18
N GLY A 75 -16.86 -9.81 17.52
CA GLY A 75 -17.81 -9.47 18.58
C GLY A 75 -17.30 -9.73 20.01
N LEU A 76 -16.02 -10.11 20.14
CA LEU A 76 -15.37 -10.45 21.41
C LEU A 76 -14.65 -9.24 21.98
N ASN A 77 -14.61 -9.10 23.31
CA ASN A 77 -13.80 -8.08 23.96
C ASN A 77 -12.31 -8.46 23.92
N ARG A 78 -11.42 -7.45 23.93
CA ARG A 78 -9.96 -7.69 23.94
C ARG A 78 -9.49 -8.58 25.10
N HIS A 79 -10.19 -8.50 26.23
CA HIS A 79 -9.87 -9.23 27.46
C HIS A 79 -10.34 -10.68 27.43
N GLU A 80 -11.18 -11.05 26.46
CA GLU A 80 -11.71 -12.40 26.26
C GLU A 80 -10.83 -13.24 25.33
N MET A 81 -9.75 -12.67 24.78
CA MET A 81 -8.81 -13.38 23.91
C MET A 81 -7.38 -13.34 24.44
N ALA A 82 -6.66 -14.45 24.30
CA ALA A 82 -5.23 -14.46 24.56
C ALA A 82 -4.50 -13.58 23.51
N PRO A 83 -3.40 -12.90 23.88
CA PRO A 83 -2.67 -12.05 22.95
C PRO A 83 -2.19 -12.76 21.67
N LEU A 84 -1.82 -14.04 21.78
CA LEU A 84 -1.39 -14.84 20.61
C LEU A 84 -2.56 -15.09 19.66
N ASP A 85 -3.74 -15.41 20.19
CA ASP A 85 -4.94 -15.66 19.40
C ASP A 85 -5.43 -14.38 18.71
N LEU A 86 -5.35 -13.23 19.39
CA LEU A 86 -5.66 -11.93 18.79
C LEU A 86 -4.74 -11.61 17.61
N ARG A 87 -3.43 -11.81 17.78
CA ARG A 87 -2.43 -11.56 16.72
C ARG A 87 -2.61 -12.46 15.51
N ASN A 88 -2.96 -13.73 15.72
CA ASN A 88 -3.23 -14.67 14.63
C ASN A 88 -4.49 -14.30 13.81
N LYS A 89 -5.41 -13.52 14.40
CA LYS A 89 -6.62 -13.05 13.73
C LYS A 89 -6.45 -11.67 13.06
N CYS A 90 -5.38 -10.94 13.37
CA CYS A 90 -5.01 -9.67 12.73
C CYS A 90 -4.32 -9.92 11.39
#